data_AF-A0A2E4HNZ9-F1
#
_entry.id   AF-A0A2E4HNZ9-F1
#
_cell.length_a   1.000
_cell.length_b   1.000
_cell.length_c   1.000
_cell.angle_alpha   90.00
_cell.angle_beta   90.00
_cell.angle_gamma   90.00
#
_symmetry.space_group_name_H-M   'P 1'
#
loop_
_entity.id
_entity.type
_entity.pdbx_description
1 polymer ?
#
loop_
_entity_poly.entity_id
_entity_poly.type
_entity_poly.pdbx_seq_one_letter_code
_entity_poly.pdbx_strand_id
1 'polypeptide(L)'
;MANVEMRNFKSTTEEVEYLLEKYPDTKNNDFYLQWVWLKDIEKVDLPEMPWRKFEQLAGKMGSIRRARQKVQSMGKHLPSDKKIFERRKRWRNIRLQEKKLKIVS
;
A
#
# COMPACT_ATOMS: atom_id res chain seq x y z
N MET A 1 20.54 -10.57 -15.16
CA MET A 1 19.11 -10.53 -15.47
C MET A 1 18.39 -11.37 -14.43
N ALA A 2 17.67 -10.76 -13.50
CA ALA A 2 17.05 -11.51 -12.40
C ALA A 2 15.80 -12.23 -12.91
N ASN A 3 15.79 -13.56 -12.78
CA ASN A 3 14.63 -14.41 -13.00
C ASN A 3 13.47 -13.89 -12.16
N VAL A 4 12.51 -13.22 -12.80
CA VAL A 4 11.27 -12.82 -12.12
C VAL A 4 10.38 -14.04 -12.14
N GLU A 5 10.41 -14.82 -11.07
CA GLU A 5 9.42 -15.87 -10.82
C GLU A 5 8.02 -15.31 -11.08
N MET A 6 7.22 -16.00 -11.90
CA MET A 6 5.79 -15.73 -12.02
C MET A 6 5.12 -16.10 -10.69
N ARG A 7 5.16 -15.17 -9.73
CA ARG A 7 4.38 -15.30 -8.51
C ARG A 7 2.91 -15.09 -8.87
N ASN A 8 2.13 -16.15 -8.74
CA ASN A 8 0.68 -16.07 -8.80
C ASN A 8 0.15 -15.47 -7.49
N PHE A 9 -0.06 -14.16 -7.49
CA PHE A 9 -0.71 -13.48 -6.38
C PHE A 9 -2.20 -13.80 -6.36
N LYS A 10 -2.73 -14.16 -5.21
CA LYS A 10 -4.15 -14.49 -5.02
C LYS A 10 -5.00 -13.24 -4.75
N SER A 11 -4.37 -12.13 -4.38
CA SER A 11 -5.07 -10.87 -4.11
C SER A 11 -4.16 -9.64 -4.23
N THR A 12 -4.77 -8.47 -4.43
CA THR A 12 -4.07 -7.17 -4.35
C THR A 12 -3.38 -6.93 -3.01
N THR A 13 -3.82 -7.60 -1.93
CA THR A 13 -3.12 -7.50 -0.64
C THR A 13 -1.78 -8.20 -0.68
N GLU A 14 -1.70 -9.38 -1.31
CA GLU A 14 -0.45 -10.12 -1.46
C GLU A 14 0.52 -9.41 -2.42
N GLU A 15 0.01 -8.86 -3.53
CA GLU A 15 0.81 -8.02 -4.44
C GLU A 15 1.44 -6.85 -3.68
N VAL A 16 0.64 -6.16 -2.87
CA VAL A 16 1.11 -5.02 -2.08
C VAL A 16 2.08 -5.45 -0.98
N GLU A 17 1.83 -6.54 -0.24
CA GLU A 17 2.78 -7.05 0.76
C GLU A 17 4.14 -7.34 0.12
N TYR A 18 4.17 -8.00 -1.04
CA TYR A 18 5.40 -8.26 -1.80
C TYR A 18 6.12 -6.96 -2.21
N LEU A 19 5.38 -5.98 -2.72
CA LEU A 19 5.99 -4.69 -3.14
C LEU A 19 6.50 -3.89 -1.94
N LEU A 20 5.82 -3.93 -0.79
CA LEU A 20 6.26 -3.26 0.45
C LEU A 20 7.52 -3.90 1.06
N GLU A 21 7.75 -5.19 0.80
CA GLU A 21 8.98 -5.90 1.15
C GLU A 21 10.10 -5.55 0.19
N LYS A 22 9.85 -5.66 -1.12
CA LYS A 22 10.83 -5.40 -2.17
C LYS A 22 11.25 -3.94 -2.28
N TYR A 23 10.32 -3.00 -2.08
CA TYR A 23 10.53 -1.56 -2.19
C TYR A 23 10.10 -0.84 -0.90
N PRO A 24 10.92 -0.83 0.17
CA PRO A 24 10.53 -0.29 1.46
C PRO A 24 10.00 1.16 1.45
N ASP A 25 10.48 2.01 0.55
CA ASP A 25 10.07 3.42 0.46
C ASP A 25 8.59 3.60 0.09
N THR A 26 8.00 2.60 -0.56
CA THR A 26 6.58 2.56 -0.92
C THR A 26 5.64 2.53 0.30
N LYS A 27 6.16 2.14 1.48
CA LYS A 27 5.40 2.17 2.75
C LYS A 27 4.85 3.56 3.07
N ASN A 28 5.55 4.61 2.62
CA ASN A 28 5.23 6.00 2.91
C ASN A 28 4.47 6.69 1.76
N ASN A 29 4.60 6.21 0.52
CA ASN A 29 4.14 6.93 -0.67
C ASN A 29 3.24 6.04 -1.57
N ASP A 30 1.96 6.41 -1.68
CA ASP A 30 0.99 5.69 -2.53
C ASP A 30 1.33 5.79 -4.01
N PHE A 31 1.79 6.96 -4.47
CA PHE A 31 2.15 7.18 -5.86
C PHE A 31 3.32 6.29 -6.26
N TYR A 32 4.35 6.20 -5.42
CA TYR A 32 5.48 5.32 -5.70
C TYR A 32 5.08 3.84 -5.64
N LEU A 33 4.21 3.44 -4.70
CA LEU A 33 3.66 2.08 -4.65
C LEU A 33 2.91 1.72 -5.95
N GLN A 34 2.05 2.61 -6.43
CA GLN A 34 1.30 2.43 -7.67
C GLN A 34 2.23 2.35 -8.88
N TRP A 35 3.28 3.19 -8.91
CA TRP A 35 4.29 3.16 -9.96
C TRP A 35 5.01 1.82 -10.04
N VAL A 36 5.51 1.31 -8.90
CA VAL A 36 6.19 0.01 -8.90
C VAL A 36 5.24 -1.15 -9.14
N TRP A 37 3.96 -1.03 -8.77
CA TRP A 37 2.95 -2.03 -9.11
C TRP A 37 2.70 -2.12 -10.61
N LEU A 38 2.56 -0.97 -11.29
CA LEU A 38 2.43 -0.92 -12.76
C LEU A 38 3.63 -1.57 -13.46
N LYS A 39 4.84 -1.30 -12.97
CA LYS A 39 6.08 -1.84 -13.52
C LYS A 39 6.27 -3.34 -13.24
N ASP A 40 6.12 -3.76 -11.99
CA ASP A 40 6.53 -5.10 -11.56
C ASP A 40 5.40 -6.14 -11.63
N ILE A 41 4.14 -5.72 -11.47
CA ILE A 41 2.98 -6.62 -11.45
C ILE A 41 2.31 -6.61 -12.83
N GLU A 42 1.86 -5.44 -13.31
CA GLU A 42 1.16 -5.31 -14.60
C GLU A 42 2.10 -5.29 -15.82
N LYS A 43 3.42 -5.28 -15.57
CA LYS A 43 4.48 -5.26 -16.59
C LYS A 43 4.25 -4.18 -17.65
N VAL A 44 3.78 -3.01 -17.23
CA VAL A 44 3.59 -1.88 -18.12
C VAL A 44 4.94 -1.26 -18.42
N ASP A 45 5.18 -0.97 -19.69
CA ASP A 45 6.33 -0.17 -20.11
C ASP A 45 6.08 1.28 -19.71
N LEU A 46 6.96 1.86 -18.90
CA LEU A 46 6.80 3.22 -18.36
C LEU A 46 7.99 4.08 -18.81
N PRO A 47 7.76 5.34 -19.23
CA PRO A 47 6.54 6.13 -19.04
C PRO A 47 5.44 5.93 -20.11
N GLU A 48 5.71 5.16 -21.16
CA GLU A 48 4.84 5.02 -22.32
C GLU A 48 3.68 4.04 -22.08
N MET A 49 2.53 4.56 -21.67
CA MET A 49 1.31 3.78 -21.47
C MET A 49 0.21 4.20 -22.45
N PRO A 50 -0.36 3.26 -23.24
CA PRO A 50 -1.54 3.54 -24.06
C PRO A 50 -2.73 3.96 -23.19
N TRP A 51 -3.48 4.98 -23.62
CA TRP A 51 -4.65 5.51 -22.89
C TRP A 51 -5.65 4.42 -22.48
N ARG A 52 -5.92 3.46 -23.37
CA ARG A 52 -6.84 2.36 -23.10
C ARG A 52 -6.39 1.49 -21.91
N LYS A 53 -5.08 1.25 -21.76
CA LYS A 53 -4.55 0.48 -20.63
C LYS A 53 -4.57 1.31 -19.34
N PHE A 54 -4.29 2.61 -19.45
CA PHE A 54 -4.43 3.54 -18.31
C PHE A 54 -5.85 3.52 -17.74
N GLU A 55 -6.87 3.66 -18.60
CA GLU A 55 -8.27 3.68 -18.19
C GLU A 55 -8.70 2.37 -17.50
N GLN A 56 -8.28 1.22 -18.02
CA GLN A 56 -8.54 -0.10 -17.42
C GLN A 56 -7.93 -0.25 -16.02
N LEU A 57 -6.74 0.29 -15.81
CA LEU A 57 -5.99 0.14 -14.55
C LEU A 57 -6.32 1.23 -13.52
N ALA A 58 -6.88 2.37 -13.93
CA ALA A 58 -7.17 3.51 -13.05
C ALA A 58 -8.01 3.10 -11.82
N GLY A 59 -9.01 2.22 -12.01
CA GLY A 59 -9.85 1.71 -10.91
C GLY A 59 -9.09 0.89 -9.87
N LYS A 60 -7.94 0.29 -10.23
CA LYS A 60 -7.11 -0.52 -9.31
C LYS A 60 -6.26 0.33 -8.38
N MET A 61 -5.94 1.57 -8.76
CA MET A 61 -5.08 2.48 -7.97
C MET A 61 -5.64 2.72 -6.55
N GLY A 62 -6.95 2.86 -6.43
CA GLY A 62 -7.62 2.97 -5.13
C GLY A 62 -7.55 1.68 -4.30
N SER A 63 -7.61 0.52 -4.96
CA SER A 63 -7.49 -0.79 -4.29
C SER A 63 -6.08 -1.04 -3.75
N ILE A 64 -5.04 -0.64 -4.48
CA ILE A 64 -3.64 -0.72 -4.04
C ILE A 64 -3.44 0.11 -2.76
N ARG A 65 -3.92 1.36 -2.75
CA ARG A 65 -3.87 2.22 -1.56
C ARG A 65 -4.58 1.58 -0.36
N ARG A 66 -5.80 1.08 -0.56
CA ARG A 66 -6.58 0.42 0.51
C ARG A 66 -5.89 -0.84 1.02
N ALA A 67 -5.31 -1.64 0.13
CA ALA A 67 -4.54 -2.81 0.50
C ALA A 67 -3.34 -2.44 1.38
N ARG A 68 -2.57 -1.40 1.01
CA ARG A 68 -1.47 -0.88 1.86
C ARG A 68 -1.96 -0.49 3.25
N GLN A 69 -3.07 0.24 3.33
CA GLN A 69 -3.66 0.65 4.61
C GLN A 69 -4.08 -0.57 5.44
N LYS A 70 -4.67 -1.58 4.82
CA LYS A 70 -5.06 -2.84 5.47
C LYS A 70 -3.84 -3.56 6.03
N VAL A 71 -2.79 -3.79 5.22
CA VAL A 71 -1.52 -4.40 5.64
C VAL A 71 -0.93 -3.68 6.86
N GLN A 72 -0.85 -2.36 6.78
CA GLN A 72 -0.31 -1.53 7.86
C GLN A 72 -1.18 -1.49 9.11
N SER A 73 -2.51 -1.61 8.96
CA SER A 73 -3.42 -1.70 10.10
C SER A 73 -3.21 -2.96 10.94
N MET A 74 -2.70 -4.04 10.32
CA MET A 74 -2.35 -5.30 10.98
C MET A 74 -0.96 -5.26 11.64
N GLY A 75 -0.27 -4.11 11.62
CA GLY A 75 1.05 -3.94 12.21
C GLY A 75 2.23 -4.35 11.32
N LYS A 76 1.97 -4.78 10.07
CA LYS A 76 3.00 -5.14 9.10
C LYS A 76 3.45 -3.93 8.26
N HIS A 77 4.69 -3.95 7.76
CA HIS A 77 5.24 -2.94 6.83
C HIS A 77 4.91 -1.49 7.22
N LEU A 78 5.07 -1.16 8.51
CA LEU A 78 4.77 0.17 9.04
C LEU A 78 5.58 1.26 8.33
N PRO A 79 5.02 2.47 8.16
CA PRO A 79 5.73 3.61 7.61
C PRO A 79 7.06 3.85 8.36
N SER A 80 8.14 4.02 7.61
CA SER A 80 9.46 4.31 8.18
C SER A 80 9.64 5.79 8.53
N ASP A 81 8.80 6.68 7.98
CA ASP A 81 8.83 8.10 8.30
C ASP A 81 8.25 8.36 9.71
N LYS A 82 9.11 8.87 10.59
CA LYS A 82 8.78 9.21 11.98
C LYS A 82 7.60 10.20 12.08
N LYS A 83 7.45 11.16 11.16
CA LYS A 83 6.32 12.11 11.17
C LYS A 83 4.99 11.40 10.90
N ILE A 84 4.98 10.46 9.96
CA ILE A 84 3.79 9.64 9.65
C ILE A 84 3.48 8.72 10.83
N PHE A 85 4.50 8.13 11.44
CA PHE A 85 4.35 7.29 12.62
C PHE A 85 3.73 8.05 13.80
N GLU A 86 4.26 9.23 14.16
CA GLU A 86 3.74 10.04 15.27
C GLU A 86 2.31 10.53 15.01
N ARG A 87 1.99 10.94 13.78
CA ARG A 87 0.61 11.28 13.39
C ARG A 87 -0.33 10.10 13.63
N ARG A 88 0.05 8.88 13.23
CA ARG A 88 -0.76 7.66 13.42
C ARG A 88 -0.88 7.26 14.90
N LYS A 89 0.18 7.43 15.69
CA LYS A 89 0.17 7.20 17.14
C LYS A 89 -0.83 8.11 17.84
N ARG A 90 -0.88 9.40 17.46
CA ARG A 90 -1.87 10.36 17.98
C ARG A 90 -3.31 9.92 17.71
N TRP A 91 -3.64 9.53 16.47
CA TRP A 91 -4.99 9.05 16.14
C TRP A 91 -5.37 7.76 16.86
N ARG A 92 -4.42 6.84 17.06
CA ARG A 92 -4.63 5.62 17.84
C ARG A 92 -4.98 5.95 19.30
N ASN A 93 -4.25 6.88 19.91
CA ASN A 93 -4.49 7.31 21.29
C ASN A 93 -5.86 7.98 21.46
N ILE A 94 -6.25 8.85 20.53
CA ILE A 94 -7.59 9.50 20.53
C ILE A 94 -8.69 8.43 20.50
N ARG A 95 -8.62 7.47 19.57
CA ARG A 95 -9.61 6.37 19.49
C ARG A 95 -9.66 5.52 20.75
N LEU A 96 -8.52 5.27 21.39
CA LEU A 96 -8.47 4.53 22.66
C LEU A 96 -9.13 5.30 23.79
N GLN A 97 -8.96 6.62 23.85
CA GLN A 97 -9.64 7.47 24.83
C GLN A 97 -11.15 7.47 24.61
N GLU A 98 -11.62 7.64 23.38
CA GLU A 98 -13.05 7.57 23.03
C GLU A 98 -13.67 6.21 23.41
N LYS A 99 -12.95 5.10 23.17
CA LYS A 99 -13.40 3.75 23.56
C LYS A 99 -13.51 3.61 25.08
N LYS A 100 -12.55 4.14 25.83
CA LYS A 100 -12.59 4.13 27.30
C LYS A 100 -13.78 4.95 27.83
N LEU A 101 -14.03 6.13 27.27
CA LEU A 101 -15.18 6.98 27.64
C LEU A 101 -16.51 6.26 27.43
N LYS A 102 -16.68 5.54 26.32
CA LYS A 102 -17.89 4.75 26.02
C LYS A 102 -18.12 3.52 26.90
N ILE A 103 -17.09 3.03 27.60
CA ILE A 103 -17.21 1.86 28.49
C ILE A 103 -17.60 2.30 29.92
N VAL A 104 -17.33 3.56 30.27
CA VAL A 104 -17.55 4.13 31.60
C VAL A 104 -18.88 4.90 31.69
N SER A 105 -19.49 5.24 30.56
CA SER A 105 -20.85 5.80 30.43
C SER A 105 -21.92 4.71 30.32
#